data_AF-A0AAU9XDY1-F1
#
_entry.id   AF-A0AAU9XDY1-F1
#
_cell.length_a   1.000
_cell.length_b   1.000
_cell.length_c   1.000
_cell.angle_alpha   90.00
_cell.angle_beta   90.00
_cell.angle_gamma   90.00
#
_symmetry.space_group_name_H-M   'P 1'
#
loop_
_entity.id
_entity.type
_entity.pdbx_description
1 polymer ?
#
loop_
_entity_poly.entity_id
_entity_poly.type
_entity_poly.pdbx_seq_one_letter_code
_entity_poly.pdbx_strand_id
1 'polypeptide(L)'
;MILFQKNFINHTKGYCIWYDQCTTGDKPLNCFYNGPAKNLTDPEGVQILNSLCPELRGQHTCCSTEQLVALDENLQTMLELTNRCPACWNNIRRLYCQLTCSQDQSLFTNPNLVIPVSEGREAVVRVEYFVSPQFKQGLFESCKDLTLEGYTNLKLFCGTIGSDEKPECTPESMIRYMQSTESGLAPYAFDIYFPDILPRNLSWMNETTFKCNKPFIDPQSNKTANVCTCQDCVGSCPRRLEQLIITSTHPTPTGYRRYGDGKWIPFGPMFHLELLNQALDLQNAITNLKVPFGDSSVTFADICFKPTGHLPFAPNTTERCEIQSVFQYFQNNKTKLNKCLTSLGYNCSDPSLLDFKAADFHDHLLSCTRCPSCSMDSRLKEPCISAFGGVINPKLVLGGYPYDVYQNATTLMIYFAVNNYKDESKLAEVITWEKAFKEFMADYVNNTAHANLTIAYFTPELRSNDVEVQFDLRA
;
A
#
# COMPACT_ATOMS: atom_id res chain seq x y z
N MET A 1 -30.34 -38.13 11.36
CA MET A 1 -30.23 -36.65 11.32
C MET A 1 -29.97 -36.20 12.75
N ILE A 2 -28.70 -36.22 13.19
CA ILE A 2 -28.32 -35.89 14.57
C ILE A 2 -28.13 -34.37 14.62
N LEU A 3 -29.02 -33.71 15.36
CA LEU A 3 -28.93 -32.29 15.70
C LEU A 3 -27.71 -32.10 16.61
N PHE A 4 -26.67 -31.44 16.11
CA PHE A 4 -25.55 -30.98 16.93
C PHE A 4 -26.09 -29.99 17.98
N GLN A 5 -25.89 -30.28 19.26
CA GLN A 5 -26.09 -29.30 20.32
C GLN A 5 -25.25 -28.06 19.99
N LYS A 6 -25.89 -26.91 19.83
CA LYS A 6 -25.21 -25.62 19.90
C LYS A 6 -24.67 -25.48 21.33
N ASN A 7 -23.43 -25.92 21.56
CA ASN A 7 -22.69 -25.50 22.74
C ASN A 7 -22.65 -23.97 22.70
N PHE A 8 -23.22 -23.33 23.72
CA PHE A 8 -23.22 -21.87 23.82
C PHE A 8 -21.76 -21.42 24.00
N ILE A 9 -21.19 -20.81 22.96
CA ILE A 9 -19.81 -20.31 22.99
C ILE A 9 -19.82 -18.93 23.67
N ASN A 10 -19.11 -18.81 24.78
CA ASN A 10 -18.91 -17.53 25.44
C ASN A 10 -17.78 -16.76 24.74
N HIS A 11 -18.14 -15.68 24.05
CA HIS A 11 -17.20 -14.79 23.38
C HIS A 11 -16.93 -13.57 24.27
N THR A 12 -16.00 -13.72 25.21
CA THR A 12 -15.63 -12.67 26.17
C THR A 12 -14.13 -12.49 26.23
N LYS A 13 -13.68 -11.31 26.65
CA LYS A 13 -12.25 -11.02 26.77
C LYS A 13 -11.59 -12.00 27.73
N GLY A 14 -10.43 -12.53 27.36
CA GLY A 14 -9.69 -13.52 28.14
C GLY A 14 -10.22 -14.95 28.01
N TYR A 15 -11.15 -15.25 27.10
CA TYR A 15 -11.68 -16.61 26.88
C TYR A 15 -11.16 -17.25 25.59
N CYS A 16 -11.03 -18.57 25.63
CA CYS A 16 -10.57 -19.44 24.56
C CYS A 16 -11.73 -20.22 23.91
N ILE A 17 -11.46 -20.83 22.75
CA ILE A 17 -12.35 -21.81 22.09
C ILE A 17 -11.75 -23.22 22.05
N TRP A 18 -10.45 -23.34 22.36
CA TRP A 18 -9.75 -24.59 22.57
C TRP A 18 -8.63 -24.46 23.59
N TYR A 19 -8.12 -25.60 24.07
CA TYR A 19 -6.91 -25.73 24.86
C TYR A 19 -6.51 -27.21 24.91
N ASP A 20 -5.22 -27.53 24.76
CA ASP A 20 -4.65 -28.88 24.59
C ASP A 20 -5.01 -29.57 23.26
N GLN A 21 -4.37 -30.70 22.98
CA GLN A 21 -4.60 -31.55 21.81
C GLN A 21 -5.45 -32.78 22.16
N CYS A 22 -6.43 -33.10 21.31
CA CYS A 22 -7.38 -34.20 21.53
C CYS A 22 -7.10 -35.44 20.67
N THR A 23 -6.28 -35.30 19.64
CA THR A 23 -5.86 -36.41 18.77
C THR A 23 -4.33 -36.47 18.71
N THR A 24 -3.82 -37.55 18.14
CA THR A 24 -2.40 -37.78 17.89
C THR A 24 -2.14 -37.81 16.37
N GLY A 25 -0.86 -37.72 15.96
CA GLY A 25 -0.44 -37.74 14.55
C GLY A 25 0.21 -36.42 14.13
N ASP A 26 0.56 -36.32 12.84
CA ASP A 26 1.36 -35.19 12.31
C ASP A 26 0.68 -33.82 12.43
N LYS A 27 -0.66 -33.79 12.41
CA LYS A 27 -1.48 -32.58 12.58
C LYS A 27 -2.61 -32.83 13.57
N PRO A 28 -2.32 -32.81 14.88
CA PRO A 28 -3.31 -33.13 15.90
C PRO A 28 -4.41 -32.06 15.96
N LEU A 29 -5.64 -32.48 16.25
CA LEU A 29 -6.78 -31.60 16.44
C LEU A 29 -6.80 -31.05 17.86
N ASN A 30 -7.18 -29.78 17.99
CA ASN A 30 -7.30 -29.11 19.28
C ASN A 30 -8.55 -29.58 20.03
N CYS A 31 -8.43 -29.73 21.35
CA CYS A 31 -9.58 -30.03 22.22
C CYS A 31 -10.47 -28.80 22.37
N PHE A 32 -11.78 -28.98 22.22
CA PHE A 32 -12.75 -27.94 22.50
C PHE A 32 -12.67 -27.52 23.98
N TYR A 33 -12.53 -26.21 24.21
CA TYR A 33 -12.46 -25.63 25.55
C TYR A 33 -12.94 -24.19 25.49
N ASN A 34 -14.08 -23.91 26.13
CA ASN A 34 -14.61 -22.56 26.28
C ASN A 34 -14.45 -22.08 27.72
N GLY A 35 -13.28 -21.52 28.03
CA GLY A 35 -12.96 -21.02 29.35
C GLY A 35 -11.84 -19.98 29.34
N PRO A 36 -11.43 -19.49 30.51
CA PRO A 36 -10.38 -18.48 30.62
C PRO A 36 -9.03 -18.95 30.06
N ALA A 37 -8.27 -18.03 29.46
CA ALA A 37 -6.90 -18.24 29.06
C ALA A 37 -6.04 -18.67 30.27
N LYS A 38 -5.14 -19.61 30.06
CA LYS A 38 -4.34 -20.23 31.13
C LYS A 38 -2.94 -19.64 31.16
N ASN A 39 -2.28 -19.73 32.31
CA ASN A 39 -0.89 -19.32 32.42
C ASN A 39 0.02 -20.43 31.87
N LEU A 40 0.83 -20.10 30.86
CA LEU A 40 1.81 -21.02 30.30
C LEU A 40 3.05 -21.05 31.20
N THR A 41 3.24 -22.15 31.92
CA THR A 41 4.30 -22.30 32.94
C THR A 41 5.41 -23.24 32.53
N ASP A 42 5.16 -24.10 31.55
CA ASP A 42 6.14 -25.05 31.04
C ASP A 42 7.27 -24.30 30.30
N PRO A 43 8.54 -24.47 30.72
CA PRO A 43 9.68 -23.78 30.12
C PRO A 43 9.81 -23.95 28.61
N GLU A 44 9.49 -25.14 28.07
CA GLU A 44 9.59 -25.41 26.63
C GLU A 44 8.56 -24.57 25.86
N GLY A 45 7.29 -24.63 26.28
CA GLY A 45 6.23 -23.82 25.68
C GLY A 45 6.52 -22.32 25.77
N VAL A 46 7.01 -21.84 26.93
CA VAL A 46 7.39 -20.43 27.11
C VAL A 46 8.50 -20.03 26.14
N GLN A 47 9.50 -20.89 25.92
CA GLN A 47 10.57 -20.62 24.97
C GLN A 47 10.05 -20.50 23.53
N ILE A 48 9.24 -21.46 23.08
CA ILE A 48 8.66 -21.46 21.73
C ILE A 48 7.73 -20.25 21.52
N LEU A 49 6.88 -19.94 22.50
CA LEU A 49 6.01 -18.76 22.44
C LEU A 49 6.84 -17.49 22.27
N ASN A 50 7.93 -17.36 23.03
CA ASN A 50 8.79 -16.18 22.99
C ASN A 50 9.57 -16.02 21.69
N SER A 51 9.88 -17.11 20.97
CA SER A 51 10.57 -17.09 19.68
C SER A 51 9.63 -16.95 18.51
N LEU A 52 8.51 -17.69 18.48
CA LEU A 52 7.57 -17.75 17.35
C LEU A 52 6.51 -16.65 17.42
N CYS A 53 5.99 -16.36 18.62
CA CYS A 53 4.89 -15.43 18.87
C CYS A 53 5.28 -14.35 19.92
N PRO A 54 6.39 -13.60 19.75
CA PRO A 54 6.89 -12.63 20.73
C PRO A 54 5.87 -11.57 21.16
N GLU A 55 4.84 -11.29 20.35
CA GLU A 55 3.75 -10.37 20.69
C GLU A 55 2.90 -10.84 21.88
N LEU A 56 2.87 -12.15 22.13
CA LEU A 56 2.09 -12.79 23.19
C LEU A 56 2.92 -13.08 24.45
N ARG A 57 4.19 -12.65 24.49
CA ARG A 57 5.11 -12.88 25.61
C ARG A 57 4.53 -12.38 26.93
N GLY A 58 4.52 -13.26 27.93
CA GLY A 58 4.08 -12.95 29.30
C GLY A 58 2.57 -12.79 29.48
N GLN A 59 1.77 -13.09 28.46
CA GLN A 59 0.32 -13.11 28.54
C GLN A 59 -0.18 -14.51 28.94
N HIS A 60 -1.44 -14.59 29.36
CA HIS A 60 -2.14 -15.88 29.41
C HIS A 60 -2.36 -16.37 27.98
N THR A 61 -2.40 -17.68 27.76
CA THR A 61 -2.53 -18.27 26.42
C THR A 61 -3.73 -19.18 26.33
N CYS A 62 -4.26 -19.29 25.10
CA CYS A 62 -5.25 -20.30 24.72
C CYS A 62 -4.61 -21.55 24.09
N CYS A 63 -3.33 -21.79 24.37
CA CYS A 63 -2.60 -22.92 23.84
C CYS A 63 -1.69 -23.56 24.91
N SER A 64 -1.52 -24.87 24.82
CA SER A 64 -0.58 -25.67 25.62
C SER A 64 0.81 -25.73 24.95
N THR A 65 1.79 -26.32 25.65
CA THR A 65 3.13 -26.58 25.07
C THR A 65 3.05 -27.45 23.83
N GLU A 66 2.26 -28.52 23.86
CA GLU A 66 2.12 -29.44 22.72
C GLU A 66 1.56 -28.72 21.49
N GLN A 67 0.59 -27.82 21.68
CA GLN A 67 0.05 -27.00 20.60
C GLN A 67 1.08 -26.02 20.03
N LEU A 68 1.97 -25.48 20.87
CA LEU A 68 3.06 -24.61 20.43
C LEU A 68 4.14 -25.39 19.66
N VAL A 69 4.52 -26.57 20.14
CA VAL A 69 5.44 -27.48 19.43
C VAL A 69 4.87 -27.82 18.04
N ALA A 70 3.62 -28.26 17.98
CA ALA A 70 2.97 -28.57 16.71
C ALA A 70 2.85 -27.33 15.80
N LEU A 71 2.57 -26.14 16.35
CA LEU A 71 2.50 -24.91 15.57
C LEU A 71 3.86 -24.55 14.95
N ASP A 72 4.94 -24.65 15.74
CA ASP A 72 6.29 -24.36 15.27
C ASP A 72 6.70 -25.29 14.13
N GLU A 73 6.52 -26.61 14.33
CA GLU A 73 6.81 -27.63 13.31
C GLU A 73 6.02 -27.42 12.03
N ASN A 74 4.71 -27.14 12.13
CA ASN A 74 3.84 -26.95 10.98
C ASN A 74 4.13 -25.67 10.20
N LEU A 75 4.79 -24.68 10.80
CA LEU A 75 5.18 -23.44 10.12
C LEU A 75 6.60 -23.46 9.56
N GLN A 76 7.42 -24.47 9.85
CA GLN A 76 8.81 -24.55 9.36
C GLN A 76 8.88 -24.47 7.83
N THR A 77 8.04 -25.21 7.10
CA THR A 77 7.98 -25.14 5.63
C THR A 77 7.65 -23.73 5.13
N MET A 78 6.71 -23.03 5.79
CA MET A 78 6.40 -21.63 5.43
C MET A 78 7.56 -20.70 5.73
N LEU A 79 8.26 -20.89 6.86
CA LEU A 79 9.45 -20.12 7.21
C LEU A 79 10.53 -20.26 6.14
N GLU A 80 10.86 -21.49 5.73
CA GLU A 80 11.86 -21.75 4.70
C GLU A 80 11.52 -21.05 3.38
N LEU A 81 10.25 -21.10 2.97
CA LEU A 81 9.79 -20.52 1.71
C LEU A 81 9.67 -18.98 1.75
N THR A 82 9.59 -18.38 2.93
CA THR A 82 9.34 -16.94 3.11
C THR A 82 10.48 -16.18 3.78
N ASN A 83 11.57 -16.84 4.18
CA ASN A 83 12.72 -16.22 4.86
C ASN A 83 13.35 -15.05 4.09
N ARG A 84 13.28 -15.07 2.75
CA ARG A 84 13.75 -14.02 1.84
C ARG A 84 12.94 -12.73 1.90
N CYS A 85 11.73 -12.78 2.49
CA CYS A 85 10.92 -11.61 2.78
C CYS A 85 10.42 -11.62 4.23
N PRO A 86 11.17 -10.98 5.17
CA PRO A 86 10.83 -10.96 6.59
C PRO A 86 9.43 -10.41 6.88
N ALA A 87 8.93 -9.47 6.07
CA ALA A 87 7.59 -8.92 6.23
C ALA A 87 6.49 -9.98 6.02
N CYS A 88 6.63 -10.79 4.96
CA CYS A 88 5.68 -11.87 4.66
C CYS A 88 5.65 -12.89 5.79
N TRP A 89 6.83 -13.39 6.19
CA TRP A 89 6.95 -14.35 7.27
C TRP A 89 6.32 -13.84 8.58
N ASN A 90 6.63 -12.60 8.97
CA ASN A 90 6.10 -12.03 10.20
C ASN A 90 4.57 -11.86 10.17
N ASN A 91 3.98 -11.56 9.01
CA ASN A 91 2.52 -11.49 8.86
C ASN A 91 1.87 -12.89 8.92
N ILE A 92 2.49 -13.90 8.30
CA ILE A 92 2.02 -15.30 8.33
C ILE A 92 2.05 -15.85 9.76
N ARG A 93 3.20 -15.79 10.45
CA ARG A 93 3.30 -16.32 11.82
C ARG A 93 2.30 -15.62 12.74
N ARG A 94 2.09 -14.31 12.57
CA ARG A 94 1.15 -13.53 13.40
C ARG A 94 -0.29 -13.98 13.20
N LEU A 95 -0.69 -14.28 11.97
CA LEU A 95 -2.01 -14.84 11.66
C LEU A 95 -2.27 -16.12 12.48
N TYR A 96 -1.31 -17.05 12.48
CA TYR A 96 -1.48 -18.34 13.13
C TYR A 96 -1.23 -18.29 14.65
N CYS A 97 -0.30 -17.45 15.13
CA CYS A 97 -0.12 -17.18 16.55
C CYS A 97 -1.39 -16.63 17.20
N GLN A 98 -2.06 -15.67 16.55
CA GLN A 98 -3.29 -15.09 17.07
C GLN A 98 -4.44 -16.09 17.05
N LEU A 99 -4.56 -16.90 16.00
CA LEU A 99 -5.55 -17.99 15.95
C LEU A 99 -5.36 -18.98 17.09
N THR A 100 -4.12 -19.34 17.43
CA THR A 100 -3.84 -20.49 18.30
C THR A 100 -3.68 -20.13 19.76
N CYS A 101 -2.97 -19.05 20.07
CA CYS A 101 -2.49 -18.78 21.42
C CYS A 101 -3.01 -17.49 22.03
N SER A 102 -3.67 -16.61 21.28
CA SER A 102 -4.13 -15.31 21.80
C SER A 102 -5.00 -15.46 23.04
N GLN A 103 -4.76 -14.65 24.07
CA GLN A 103 -5.57 -14.66 25.30
C GLN A 103 -7.06 -14.31 25.02
N ASP A 104 -7.31 -13.57 23.94
CA ASP A 104 -8.61 -13.05 23.55
C ASP A 104 -9.19 -13.81 22.34
N GLN A 105 -8.72 -15.04 22.10
CA GLN A 105 -9.08 -15.88 20.94
C GLN A 105 -10.59 -15.96 20.67
N SER A 106 -11.41 -16.14 21.70
CA SER A 106 -12.86 -16.23 21.53
C SER A 106 -13.49 -14.96 20.94
N LEU A 107 -12.84 -13.79 21.01
CA LEU A 107 -13.40 -12.57 20.44
C LEU A 107 -13.40 -12.56 18.90
N PHE A 108 -12.60 -13.38 18.25
CA PHE A 108 -12.44 -13.37 16.79
C PHE A 108 -12.40 -14.77 16.17
N THR A 109 -12.68 -15.82 16.95
CA THR A 109 -12.75 -17.20 16.44
C THR A 109 -14.00 -17.90 16.98
N ASN A 110 -14.68 -18.65 16.12
CA ASN A 110 -15.86 -19.42 16.46
C ASN A 110 -15.75 -20.86 15.95
N PRO A 111 -15.91 -21.90 16.80
CA PRO A 111 -15.91 -23.29 16.33
C PRO A 111 -17.23 -23.64 15.64
N ASN A 112 -17.15 -23.97 14.36
CA ASN A 112 -18.31 -24.35 13.54
C ASN A 112 -18.64 -25.84 13.62
N LEU A 113 -17.62 -26.69 13.79
CA LEU A 113 -17.78 -28.13 13.89
C LEU A 113 -16.87 -28.69 14.98
N VAL A 114 -17.49 -29.36 15.94
CA VAL A 114 -16.85 -30.04 17.06
C VAL A 114 -17.36 -31.49 17.06
N ILE A 115 -16.46 -32.46 17.19
CA ILE A 115 -16.80 -33.89 17.18
C ILE A 115 -16.32 -34.58 18.45
N PRO A 116 -17.06 -35.55 18.99
CA PRO A 116 -16.59 -36.33 20.13
C PRO A 116 -15.43 -37.25 19.71
N VAL A 117 -14.36 -37.30 20.52
CA VAL A 117 -13.21 -38.21 20.34
C VAL A 117 -13.18 -39.30 21.41
N SER A 118 -13.47 -38.94 22.65
CA SER A 118 -13.65 -39.87 23.76
C SER A 118 -14.69 -39.33 24.74
N GLU A 119 -15.04 -40.10 25.77
CA GLU A 119 -15.93 -39.62 26.83
C GLU A 119 -15.37 -38.31 27.44
N GLY A 120 -16.17 -37.25 27.39
CA GLY A 120 -15.80 -35.91 27.89
C GLY A 120 -14.74 -35.14 27.09
N ARG A 121 -14.30 -35.63 25.92
CA ARG A 121 -13.36 -34.91 25.05
C ARG A 121 -13.89 -34.77 23.63
N GLU A 122 -13.93 -33.54 23.16
CA GLU A 122 -14.36 -33.18 21.81
C GLU A 122 -13.24 -32.46 21.07
N ALA A 123 -13.08 -32.74 19.78
CA ALA A 123 -12.09 -32.09 18.92
C ALA A 123 -12.74 -31.06 18.00
N VAL A 124 -12.05 -29.94 17.81
CA VAL A 124 -12.45 -28.88 16.86
C VAL A 124 -11.98 -29.26 15.46
N VAL A 125 -12.91 -29.33 14.51
CA VAL A 125 -12.65 -29.78 13.11
C VAL A 125 -12.89 -28.68 12.09
N ARG A 126 -13.62 -27.63 12.48
CA ARG A 126 -13.80 -26.44 11.64
C ARG A 126 -14.00 -25.20 12.51
N VAL A 127 -13.34 -24.10 12.14
CA VAL A 127 -13.51 -22.80 12.78
C VAL A 127 -13.81 -21.70 11.76
N GLU A 128 -14.48 -20.65 12.22
CA GLU A 128 -14.54 -19.35 11.56
C GLU A 128 -13.55 -18.43 12.24
N TYR A 129 -12.65 -17.84 11.46
CA TYR A 129 -11.65 -16.90 11.94
C TYR A 129 -11.87 -15.52 11.31
N PHE A 130 -12.33 -14.59 12.15
CA PHE A 130 -12.71 -13.24 11.75
C PHE A 130 -11.48 -12.33 11.72
N VAL A 131 -10.78 -12.31 10.58
CA VAL A 131 -9.60 -11.47 10.35
C VAL A 131 -9.96 -10.19 9.60
N SER A 132 -9.46 -9.04 10.07
CA SER A 132 -9.77 -7.76 9.47
C SER A 132 -9.38 -7.69 7.98
N PRO A 133 -10.16 -7.00 7.13
CA PRO A 133 -9.79 -6.79 5.73
C PRO A 133 -8.42 -6.14 5.55
N GLN A 134 -8.04 -5.23 6.46
CA GLN A 134 -6.74 -4.56 6.46
C GLN A 134 -5.59 -5.53 6.70
N PHE A 135 -5.76 -6.48 7.64
CA PHE A 135 -4.76 -7.52 7.87
C PHE A 135 -4.66 -8.47 6.67
N LYS A 136 -5.81 -8.96 6.15
CA LYS A 136 -5.83 -9.82 4.95
C LYS A 136 -5.09 -9.15 3.78
N GLN A 137 -5.36 -7.87 3.53
CA GLN A 137 -4.69 -7.09 2.49
C GLN A 137 -3.19 -6.90 2.74
N GLY A 138 -2.79 -6.56 3.97
CA GLY A 138 -1.37 -6.37 4.30
C GLY A 138 -0.56 -7.67 4.20
N LEU A 139 -1.14 -8.80 4.64
CA LEU A 139 -0.56 -10.13 4.43
C LEU A 139 -0.39 -10.41 2.93
N PHE A 140 -1.44 -10.20 2.14
CA PHE A 140 -1.40 -10.34 0.69
C PHE A 140 -0.31 -9.48 0.04
N GLU A 141 -0.27 -8.18 0.32
CA GLU A 141 0.74 -7.27 -0.24
C GLU A 141 2.17 -7.67 0.11
N SER A 142 2.38 -8.23 1.30
CA SER A 142 3.70 -8.69 1.71
C SER A 142 4.15 -9.98 1.05
N CYS A 143 3.20 -10.81 0.58
CA CYS A 143 3.47 -12.19 0.15
C CYS A 143 3.21 -12.48 -1.34
N LYS A 144 2.39 -11.66 -2.02
CA LYS A 144 1.91 -11.91 -3.39
C LYS A 144 3.00 -12.03 -4.44
N ASP A 145 4.19 -11.48 -4.17
CA ASP A 145 5.26 -11.39 -5.16
C ASP A 145 6.29 -12.52 -5.06
N LEU A 146 6.31 -13.27 -3.96
CA LEU A 146 7.24 -14.38 -3.75
C LEU A 146 7.07 -15.47 -4.82
N THR A 147 8.19 -15.94 -5.39
CA THR A 147 8.21 -16.98 -6.43
C THR A 147 8.74 -18.31 -5.91
N LEU A 148 8.26 -19.44 -6.44
CA LEU A 148 8.87 -20.75 -6.15
C LEU A 148 10.25 -20.87 -6.83
N GLU A 149 11.27 -21.29 -6.08
CA GLU A 149 12.60 -21.51 -6.63
C GLU A 149 12.59 -22.59 -7.72
N GLY A 150 13.35 -22.36 -8.80
CA GLY A 150 13.40 -23.28 -9.95
C GLY A 150 12.27 -23.10 -10.98
N TYR A 151 11.26 -22.26 -10.72
CA TYR A 151 10.18 -21.97 -11.66
C TYR A 151 10.15 -20.48 -12.04
N THR A 152 10.26 -20.20 -13.33
CA THR A 152 10.05 -18.84 -13.85
C THR A 152 8.55 -18.53 -13.84
N ASN A 153 8.13 -17.58 -13.00
CA ASN A 153 6.77 -17.01 -12.92
C ASN A 153 5.70 -17.75 -12.09
N LEU A 154 6.05 -18.79 -11.32
CA LEU A 154 5.09 -19.42 -10.40
C LEU A 154 5.08 -18.70 -9.04
N LYS A 155 3.97 -18.02 -8.74
CA LYS A 155 3.79 -17.31 -7.46
C LYS A 155 3.52 -18.31 -6.35
N LEU A 156 4.30 -18.21 -5.26
CA LEU A 156 4.36 -19.18 -4.16
C LEU A 156 2.99 -19.49 -3.55
N PHE A 157 2.20 -18.45 -3.26
CA PHE A 157 0.91 -18.59 -2.58
C PHE A 157 -0.30 -18.44 -3.49
N CYS A 158 -0.09 -18.38 -4.81
CA CYS A 158 -1.16 -18.25 -5.79
C CYS A 158 -1.25 -19.47 -6.72
N GLY A 159 -0.37 -20.48 -6.59
CA GLY A 159 -0.37 -21.67 -7.45
C GLY A 159 -0.19 -21.35 -8.95
N THR A 160 -0.69 -22.24 -9.83
CA THR A 160 -0.71 -22.06 -11.31
C THR A 160 -1.88 -21.19 -11.79
N ILE A 161 -2.42 -20.33 -10.93
CA ILE A 161 -3.49 -19.41 -11.29
C ILE A 161 -2.91 -18.36 -12.25
N GLY A 162 -3.04 -18.66 -13.54
CA GLY A 162 -2.35 -17.97 -14.64
C GLY A 162 -2.37 -18.74 -15.98
N SER A 163 -2.86 -19.98 -16.03
CA SER A 163 -3.20 -20.65 -17.29
C SER A 163 -4.70 -20.49 -17.58
N ASP A 164 -5.01 -19.50 -18.42
CA ASP A 164 -6.17 -19.30 -19.30
C ASP A 164 -7.62 -19.32 -18.76
N GLU A 165 -7.96 -19.80 -17.55
CA GLU A 165 -9.38 -19.88 -17.13
C GLU A 165 -9.71 -19.63 -15.62
N LYS A 166 -8.84 -18.99 -14.81
CA LYS A 166 -9.10 -18.78 -13.36
C LYS A 166 -8.79 -17.36 -12.83
N PRO A 167 -9.52 -16.86 -11.80
CA PRO A 167 -9.51 -15.47 -11.35
C PRO A 167 -8.15 -15.00 -10.82
N GLU A 168 -7.89 -13.68 -10.91
CA GLU A 168 -6.70 -13.02 -10.36
C GLU A 168 -6.36 -13.47 -8.93
N CYS A 169 -5.08 -13.52 -8.57
CA CYS A 169 -4.69 -13.79 -7.18
C CYS A 169 -5.14 -12.62 -6.30
N THR A 170 -6.06 -12.89 -5.36
CA THR A 170 -6.62 -11.93 -4.41
C THR A 170 -6.20 -12.31 -2.99
N PRO A 171 -6.39 -11.43 -1.99
CA PRO A 171 -6.15 -11.79 -0.59
C PRO A 171 -6.87 -13.07 -0.16
N GLU A 172 -8.11 -13.25 -0.59
CA GLU A 172 -8.95 -14.39 -0.24
C GLU A 172 -8.47 -15.68 -0.90
N SER A 173 -8.11 -15.63 -2.19
CA SER A 173 -7.62 -16.82 -2.89
C SER A 173 -6.24 -17.24 -2.39
N MET A 174 -5.38 -16.28 -2.03
CA MET A 174 -4.06 -16.55 -1.43
C MET A 174 -4.19 -17.22 -0.05
N ILE A 175 -5.02 -16.67 0.84
CA ILE A 175 -5.25 -17.24 2.18
C ILE A 175 -5.86 -18.64 2.07
N ARG A 176 -6.81 -18.84 1.15
CA ARG A 176 -7.39 -20.17 0.87
C ARG A 176 -6.32 -21.15 0.37
N TYR A 177 -5.43 -20.71 -0.52
CA TYR A 177 -4.36 -21.56 -1.03
C TYR A 177 -3.39 -21.97 0.08
N MET A 178 -2.99 -21.04 0.96
CA MET A 178 -2.14 -21.32 2.14
C MET A 178 -2.72 -22.40 3.08
N GLN A 179 -4.02 -22.64 3.05
CA GLN A 179 -4.71 -23.61 3.89
C GLN A 179 -5.16 -24.86 3.14
N SER A 180 -5.00 -24.87 1.82
CA SER A 180 -5.37 -26.04 1.03
C SER A 180 -4.38 -27.16 1.32
N THR A 181 -4.90 -28.35 1.64
CA THR A 181 -4.08 -29.56 1.73
C THR A 181 -3.39 -29.88 0.40
N GLU A 182 -3.96 -29.46 -0.72
CA GLU A 182 -3.38 -29.60 -2.06
C GLU A 182 -2.10 -28.77 -2.24
N SER A 183 -1.95 -27.66 -1.50
CA SER A 183 -0.74 -26.84 -1.56
C SER A 183 0.45 -27.48 -0.83
N GLY A 184 0.19 -28.43 0.08
CA GLY A 184 1.18 -28.95 1.02
C GLY A 184 1.59 -27.95 2.11
N LEU A 185 1.06 -26.72 2.11
CA LEU A 185 1.45 -25.64 3.03
C LEU A 185 0.51 -25.49 4.23
N ALA A 186 -0.66 -26.14 4.23
CA ALA A 186 -1.65 -26.00 5.29
C ALA A 186 -1.05 -26.34 6.67
N PRO A 187 -1.02 -25.43 7.66
CA PRO A 187 -0.40 -25.71 8.95
C PRO A 187 -1.28 -26.55 9.88
N TYR A 188 -2.54 -26.77 9.52
CA TYR A 188 -3.48 -27.59 10.29
C TYR A 188 -4.18 -28.61 9.40
N ALA A 189 -4.69 -29.67 10.03
CA ALA A 189 -5.55 -30.68 9.38
C ALA A 189 -7.05 -30.31 9.41
N PHE A 190 -7.43 -29.21 10.08
CA PHE A 190 -8.82 -28.77 10.19
C PHE A 190 -9.12 -27.55 9.30
N ASP A 191 -10.39 -27.39 8.95
CA ASP A 191 -10.85 -26.32 8.07
C ASP A 191 -10.89 -24.97 8.81
N ILE A 192 -10.28 -23.93 8.24
CA ILE A 192 -10.42 -22.54 8.71
C ILE A 192 -11.21 -21.76 7.66
N TYR A 193 -12.37 -21.24 8.04
CA TYR A 193 -13.15 -20.33 7.22
C TYR A 193 -12.86 -18.88 7.62
N PHE A 194 -12.75 -17.97 6.65
CA PHE A 194 -12.47 -16.55 6.87
C PHE A 194 -13.64 -15.68 6.41
N PRO A 195 -14.69 -15.49 7.26
CA PRO A 195 -15.83 -14.68 6.89
C PRO A 195 -15.47 -13.23 6.57
N ASP A 196 -16.29 -12.58 5.74
CA ASP A 196 -16.20 -11.15 5.42
C ASP A 196 -17.25 -10.31 6.16
N ILE A 197 -18.19 -10.98 6.84
CA ILE A 197 -19.25 -10.33 7.62
C ILE A 197 -18.99 -10.65 9.09
N LEU A 198 -18.85 -9.60 9.91
CA LEU A 198 -18.64 -9.73 11.36
C LEU A 198 -19.97 -9.78 12.12
N PRO A 199 -20.25 -10.84 12.91
CA PRO A 199 -21.39 -10.88 13.81
C PRO A 199 -21.28 -9.86 14.96
N ARG A 200 -22.42 -9.40 15.50
CA ARG A 200 -22.48 -8.32 16.51
C ARG A 200 -21.72 -8.60 17.82
N ASN A 201 -21.52 -9.86 18.18
CA ASN A 201 -20.89 -10.31 19.42
C ASN A 201 -19.40 -10.69 19.25
N LEU A 202 -18.84 -10.47 18.05
CA LEU A 202 -17.46 -10.77 17.71
C LEU A 202 -16.73 -9.50 17.30
N SER A 203 -15.41 -9.60 17.23
CA SER A 203 -14.49 -8.55 16.80
C SER A 203 -13.55 -9.09 15.74
N TRP A 204 -12.94 -8.20 14.97
CA TRP A 204 -11.90 -8.59 14.03
C TRP A 204 -10.58 -8.81 14.76
N MET A 205 -9.82 -9.85 14.40
CA MET A 205 -8.38 -9.85 14.60
C MET A 205 -7.78 -8.76 13.70
N ASN A 206 -7.29 -7.69 14.32
CA ASN A 206 -6.87 -6.47 13.65
C ASN A 206 -5.47 -6.04 14.12
N GLU A 207 -4.54 -6.99 14.09
CA GLU A 207 -3.14 -6.67 14.34
C GLU A 207 -2.53 -5.84 13.20
N THR A 208 -1.43 -5.17 13.49
CA THR A 208 -0.68 -4.43 12.46
C THR A 208 0.04 -5.39 11.52
N THR A 209 0.21 -5.00 10.26
CA THR A 209 0.97 -5.77 9.26
C THR A 209 2.28 -5.08 8.93
N PHE A 210 3.29 -5.88 8.59
CA PHE A 210 4.58 -5.42 8.09
C PHE A 210 4.55 -5.29 6.57
N LYS A 211 5.08 -4.19 6.06
CA LYS A 211 5.14 -3.92 4.61
C LYS A 211 6.45 -4.44 4.04
N CYS A 212 6.39 -5.15 2.91
CA CYS A 212 7.58 -5.72 2.29
C CYS A 212 8.59 -4.69 1.79
N ASN A 213 8.15 -3.44 1.55
CA ASN A 213 8.95 -2.33 1.05
C ASN A 213 9.37 -1.30 2.10
N LYS A 214 9.18 -1.59 3.40
CA LYS A 214 9.60 -0.69 4.48
C LYS A 214 10.41 -1.45 5.53
N PRO A 215 11.48 -0.85 6.08
CA PRO A 215 12.17 -1.43 7.21
C PRO A 215 11.26 -1.41 8.45
N PHE A 216 11.40 -2.40 9.31
CA PHE A 216 10.69 -2.50 10.59
C PHE A 216 11.58 -3.18 11.63
N ILE A 217 11.26 -3.04 12.92
CA ILE A 217 11.93 -3.82 13.96
C ILE A 217 11.31 -5.20 14.00
N ASP A 218 12.09 -6.22 13.63
CA ASP A 218 11.66 -7.61 13.64
C ASP A 218 11.37 -8.06 15.08
N PRO A 219 10.14 -8.50 15.40
CA PRO A 219 9.78 -8.89 16.76
C PRO A 219 10.53 -10.12 17.30
N GLN A 220 11.02 -11.01 16.43
CA GLN A 220 11.73 -12.22 16.85
C GLN A 220 13.19 -11.92 17.18
N SER A 221 13.86 -11.09 16.37
CA SER A 221 15.30 -10.79 16.54
C SER A 221 15.59 -9.48 17.26
N ASN A 222 14.59 -8.60 17.41
CA ASN A 222 14.72 -7.23 17.92
C ASN A 222 15.76 -6.38 17.14
N LYS A 223 15.97 -6.71 15.87
CA LYS A 223 16.84 -5.97 14.94
C LYS A 223 16.00 -5.34 13.82
N THR A 224 16.56 -4.36 13.15
CA THR A 224 15.90 -3.82 11.94
C THR A 224 15.91 -4.89 10.85
N ALA A 225 14.72 -5.32 10.43
CA ALA A 225 14.53 -6.22 9.31
C ALA A 225 14.91 -5.53 8.00
N ASN A 226 15.64 -6.24 7.15
CA ASN A 226 15.89 -5.78 5.79
C ASN A 226 14.58 -5.75 5.00
N VAL A 227 14.49 -4.77 4.10
CA VAL A 227 13.41 -4.68 3.12
C VAL A 227 13.49 -5.88 2.18
N CYS A 228 12.34 -6.44 1.78
CA CYS A 228 12.32 -7.59 0.87
C CYS A 228 12.95 -7.22 -0.47
N THR A 229 13.55 -8.19 -1.16
CA THR A 229 14.16 -7.93 -2.47
C THR A 229 13.10 -7.50 -3.50
N CYS A 230 13.50 -6.75 -4.53
CA CYS A 230 12.61 -6.38 -5.64
C CYS A 230 11.97 -7.60 -6.33
N GLN A 231 12.67 -8.75 -6.32
CA GLN A 231 12.15 -10.00 -6.88
C GLN A 231 10.99 -10.55 -6.04
N ASP A 232 11.06 -10.42 -4.72
CA ASP A 232 10.07 -10.95 -3.78
C ASP A 232 9.00 -9.92 -3.36
N CYS A 233 9.20 -8.65 -3.71
CA CYS A 233 8.28 -7.55 -3.45
C CYS A 233 8.51 -6.45 -4.49
N VAL A 234 7.58 -6.31 -5.44
CA VAL A 234 7.66 -5.27 -6.47
C VAL A 234 7.65 -3.87 -5.85
N GLY A 235 6.98 -3.72 -4.71
CA GLY A 235 6.98 -2.47 -3.93
C GLY A 235 8.37 -2.04 -3.44
N SER A 236 9.33 -2.96 -3.36
CA SER A 236 10.73 -2.69 -2.97
C SER A 236 11.64 -2.37 -4.15
N CYS A 237 11.14 -2.48 -5.39
CA CYS A 237 11.95 -2.20 -6.56
C CYS A 237 12.41 -0.73 -6.57
N PRO A 238 13.71 -0.47 -6.76
CA PRO A 238 14.23 0.89 -6.83
C PRO A 238 13.57 1.58 -8.02
N ARG A 239 12.76 2.61 -7.77
CA ARG A 239 12.04 3.33 -8.83
C ARG A 239 13.01 4.18 -9.63
N ARG A 240 12.76 4.29 -10.93
CA ARG A 240 13.41 5.29 -11.78
C ARG A 240 12.54 6.56 -11.72
N LEU A 241 13.16 7.69 -11.43
CA LEU A 241 12.46 8.96 -11.20
C LEU A 241 12.91 9.95 -12.25
N GLU A 242 12.01 10.26 -13.17
CA GLU A 242 12.21 11.37 -14.09
C GLU A 242 11.73 12.63 -13.40
N GLN A 243 12.60 13.62 -13.31
CA GLN A 243 12.36 14.82 -12.52
C GLN A 243 12.33 16.06 -13.41
N LEU A 244 11.38 16.95 -13.13
CA LEU A 244 11.42 18.34 -13.57
C LEU A 244 11.53 19.26 -12.35
N ILE A 245 12.37 20.27 -12.47
CA ILE A 245 12.48 21.39 -11.55
C ILE A 245 12.13 22.64 -12.36
N ILE A 246 10.99 23.25 -12.04
CA ILE A 246 10.42 24.35 -12.83
C ILE A 246 10.40 25.61 -11.98
N THR A 247 10.97 26.68 -12.52
CA THR A 247 10.95 28.03 -11.94
C THR A 247 10.43 29.02 -12.96
N SER A 248 9.96 30.18 -12.49
CA SER A 248 9.43 31.22 -13.36
C SER A 248 10.53 32.20 -13.75
N THR A 249 10.51 32.68 -14.99
CA THR A 249 11.30 33.87 -15.38
C THR A 249 10.64 35.18 -14.97
N HIS A 250 9.39 35.14 -14.48
CA HIS A 250 8.72 36.32 -13.92
C HIS A 250 9.27 36.65 -12.53
N PRO A 251 9.83 37.87 -12.34
CA PRO A 251 10.47 38.23 -11.08
C PRO A 251 9.46 38.58 -9.97
N THR A 252 8.19 38.80 -10.31
CA THR A 252 7.18 39.30 -9.38
C THR A 252 6.34 38.18 -8.77
N PRO A 253 6.33 38.03 -7.43
CA PRO A 253 5.35 37.20 -6.73
C PRO A 253 3.93 37.61 -7.10
N THR A 254 3.01 36.66 -7.02
CA THR A 254 1.58 36.87 -7.26
C THR A 254 0.81 36.87 -5.95
N GLY A 255 -0.51 36.85 -6.02
CA GLY A 255 -1.37 36.68 -4.87
C GLY A 255 -2.81 37.00 -5.21
N TYR A 256 -3.67 36.85 -4.20
CA TYR A 256 -5.08 37.17 -4.35
C TYR A 256 -5.63 37.82 -3.08
N ARG A 257 -6.73 38.55 -3.24
CA ARG A 257 -7.53 39.00 -2.10
C ARG A 257 -8.49 37.87 -1.74
N ARG A 258 -8.32 37.31 -0.55
CA ARG A 258 -9.16 36.22 -0.07
C ARG A 258 -10.62 36.64 -0.07
N TYR A 259 -11.45 35.83 -0.74
CA TYR A 259 -12.89 36.02 -0.78
C TYR A 259 -13.49 35.97 0.62
N GLY A 260 -14.30 36.98 0.96
CA GLY A 260 -14.96 37.15 2.26
C GLY A 260 -14.38 38.29 3.10
N ASP A 261 -13.07 38.29 3.35
CA ASP A 261 -12.41 39.27 4.23
C ASP A 261 -11.45 40.22 3.52
N GLY A 262 -11.19 40.02 2.22
CA GLY A 262 -10.37 40.90 1.39
C GLY A 262 -8.88 40.91 1.75
N LYS A 263 -8.45 40.02 2.66
CA LYS A 263 -7.05 39.91 3.09
C LYS A 263 -6.17 39.53 1.91
N TRP A 264 -5.10 40.28 1.68
CA TRP A 264 -4.10 39.93 0.69
C TRP A 264 -3.30 38.70 1.14
N ILE A 265 -3.30 37.66 0.32
CA ILE A 265 -2.51 36.46 0.53
C ILE A 265 -1.46 36.38 -0.59
N PRO A 266 -0.16 36.52 -0.27
CA PRO A 266 0.90 36.43 -1.26
C PRO A 266 1.08 34.97 -1.71
N PHE A 267 1.49 34.82 -2.96
CA PHE A 267 1.89 33.56 -3.57
C PHE A 267 3.22 33.77 -4.31
N GLY A 268 4.04 32.72 -4.36
CA GLY A 268 5.29 32.73 -5.10
C GLY A 268 5.07 32.92 -6.61
N PRO A 269 6.13 33.30 -7.35
CA PRO A 269 6.02 33.67 -8.77
C PRO A 269 5.51 32.52 -9.67
N MET A 270 5.72 31.26 -9.29
CA MET A 270 5.23 30.11 -10.06
C MET A 270 3.71 29.93 -10.05
N PHE A 271 2.98 30.60 -9.15
CA PHE A 271 1.54 30.41 -8.98
C PHE A 271 0.68 31.36 -9.81
N HIS A 272 1.25 32.09 -10.78
CA HIS A 272 0.44 32.71 -11.82
C HIS A 272 -0.30 31.61 -12.60
N LEU A 273 -1.62 31.76 -12.76
CA LEU A 273 -2.47 30.70 -13.31
C LEU A 273 -2.03 30.29 -14.73
N GLU A 274 -1.54 31.22 -15.54
CA GLU A 274 -0.97 30.94 -16.86
C GLU A 274 0.27 30.05 -16.82
N LEU A 275 1.18 30.28 -15.86
CA LEU A 275 2.39 29.47 -15.67
C LEU A 275 2.05 28.06 -15.14
N LEU A 276 1.08 27.97 -14.22
CA LEU A 276 0.56 26.68 -13.75
C LEU A 276 -0.08 25.90 -14.91
N ASN A 277 -0.85 26.56 -15.77
CA ASN A 277 -1.42 25.93 -16.96
C ASN A 277 -0.33 25.45 -17.93
N GLN A 278 0.70 26.28 -18.19
CA GLN A 278 1.80 25.91 -19.07
C GLN A 278 2.59 24.70 -18.52
N ALA A 279 2.89 24.68 -17.22
CA ALA A 279 3.58 23.56 -16.57
C ALA A 279 2.73 22.28 -16.52
N LEU A 280 1.40 22.39 -16.36
CA LEU A 280 0.49 21.26 -16.49
C LEU A 280 0.41 20.74 -17.92
N ASP A 281 0.40 21.63 -18.92
CA ASP A 281 0.43 21.23 -20.33
C ASP A 281 1.73 20.46 -20.66
N LEU A 282 2.87 20.92 -20.14
CA LEU A 282 4.15 20.20 -20.25
C LEU A 282 4.06 18.81 -19.60
N GLN A 283 3.57 18.71 -18.36
CA GLN A 283 3.40 17.42 -17.68
C GLN A 283 2.55 16.46 -18.51
N ASN A 284 1.41 16.94 -19.03
CA ASN A 284 0.49 16.14 -19.82
C ASN A 284 1.10 15.73 -21.17
N ALA A 285 1.88 16.60 -21.81
CA ALA A 285 2.61 16.27 -23.03
C ALA A 285 3.60 15.12 -22.80
N ILE A 286 4.37 15.16 -21.71
CA ILE A 286 5.30 14.09 -21.32
C ILE A 286 4.56 12.76 -21.11
N THR A 287 3.45 12.78 -20.36
CA THR A 287 2.68 11.55 -20.10
C THR A 287 2.04 10.96 -21.37
N ASN A 288 1.86 11.76 -22.41
CA ASN A 288 1.27 11.36 -23.68
C ASN A 288 2.33 11.02 -24.75
N LEU A 289 3.63 11.03 -24.41
CA LEU A 289 4.69 10.60 -25.32
C LEU A 289 4.45 9.15 -25.76
N LYS A 290 4.46 8.95 -27.07
CA LYS A 290 4.34 7.65 -27.73
C LYS A 290 5.62 7.41 -28.53
N VAL A 291 6.45 6.49 -28.06
CA VAL A 291 7.81 6.29 -28.56
C VAL A 291 7.85 4.98 -29.35
N PRO A 292 8.32 4.98 -30.61
CA PRO A 292 8.47 3.75 -31.38
C PRO A 292 9.42 2.75 -30.69
N PHE A 293 9.03 1.48 -30.63
CA PHE A 293 9.86 0.39 -30.09
C PHE A 293 9.56 -0.92 -30.84
N GLY A 294 10.48 -1.33 -31.73
CA GLY A 294 10.23 -2.45 -32.65
C GLY A 294 9.03 -2.16 -33.57
N ASP A 295 8.11 -3.12 -33.67
CA ASP A 295 6.86 -2.99 -34.43
C ASP A 295 5.72 -2.32 -33.61
N SER A 296 6.00 -1.97 -32.34
CA SER A 296 5.03 -1.36 -31.43
C SER A 296 5.50 0.02 -30.96
N SER A 297 4.84 0.55 -29.94
CA SER A 297 5.20 1.81 -29.30
C SER A 297 5.09 1.68 -27.80
N VAL A 298 6.05 2.25 -27.07
CA VAL A 298 6.02 2.37 -25.62
C VAL A 298 5.50 3.74 -25.22
N THR A 299 4.58 3.77 -24.26
CA THR A 299 4.04 4.99 -23.64
C THR A 299 4.39 5.04 -22.16
N PHE A 300 4.25 6.23 -21.55
CA PHE A 300 4.43 6.36 -20.10
C PHE A 300 3.50 5.41 -19.33
N ALA A 301 2.27 5.20 -19.80
CA ALA A 301 1.30 4.31 -19.16
C ALA A 301 1.74 2.85 -19.14
N ASP A 302 2.60 2.43 -20.06
CA ASP A 302 3.08 1.04 -20.15
C ASP A 302 4.19 0.78 -19.11
N ILE A 303 5.02 1.78 -18.84
CA ILE A 303 6.23 1.64 -18.01
C ILE A 303 6.13 2.25 -16.61
N CYS A 304 5.16 3.13 -16.37
CA CYS A 304 5.05 3.87 -15.12
C CYS A 304 4.74 2.95 -13.93
N PHE A 305 5.17 3.38 -12.75
CA PHE A 305 4.75 2.77 -11.51
C PHE A 305 3.26 3.04 -11.25
N LYS A 306 2.48 1.97 -11.06
CA LYS A 306 1.06 2.01 -10.69
C LYS A 306 0.94 1.40 -9.28
N PRO A 307 0.53 2.17 -8.26
CA PRO A 307 0.35 1.62 -6.93
C PRO A 307 -0.74 0.52 -6.96
N THR A 308 -0.37 -0.73 -6.68
CA THR A 308 -1.33 -1.83 -6.55
C THR A 308 -1.91 -1.88 -5.14
N GLY A 309 -3.24 -1.97 -5.01
CA GLY A 309 -3.93 -2.14 -3.73
C GLY A 309 -5.28 -1.43 -3.72
N HIS A 310 -6.23 -1.90 -2.88
CA HIS A 310 -7.50 -1.22 -2.68
C HIS A 310 -7.25 0.07 -1.89
N LEU A 311 -7.10 1.19 -2.58
CA LEU A 311 -6.96 2.50 -1.94
C LEU A 311 -8.33 2.89 -1.38
N PRO A 312 -8.50 3.04 -0.04
CA PRO A 312 -9.81 3.20 0.60
C PRO A 312 -10.59 4.44 0.15
N PHE A 313 -9.96 5.34 -0.61
CA PHE A 313 -10.55 6.58 -1.12
C PHE A 313 -10.59 6.66 -2.65
N ALA A 314 -10.22 5.59 -3.37
CA ALA A 314 -10.13 5.57 -4.82
C ALA A 314 -10.31 4.14 -5.41
N PRO A 315 -11.51 3.55 -5.30
CA PRO A 315 -11.76 2.14 -5.66
C PRO A 315 -11.61 1.82 -7.17
N ASN A 316 -11.55 2.85 -8.03
CA ASN A 316 -11.46 2.72 -9.50
C ASN A 316 -10.15 3.32 -10.08
N THR A 317 -9.09 3.49 -9.29
CA THR A 317 -7.85 4.16 -9.75
C THR A 317 -6.62 3.25 -9.83
N THR A 318 -6.79 1.93 -9.70
CA THR A 318 -5.74 0.92 -9.61
C THR A 318 -4.82 0.82 -10.84
N GLU A 319 -5.10 1.57 -11.91
CA GLU A 319 -4.33 1.55 -13.16
C GLU A 319 -3.63 2.87 -13.51
N ARG A 320 -3.66 3.88 -12.64
CA ARG A 320 -3.08 5.20 -12.95
C ARG A 320 -1.63 5.32 -12.46
N CYS A 321 -0.80 5.92 -13.31
CA CYS A 321 0.60 6.18 -13.02
C CYS A 321 0.78 7.12 -11.82
N GLU A 322 1.74 6.80 -10.97
CA GLU A 322 2.19 7.70 -9.91
C GLU A 322 3.01 8.85 -10.51
N ILE A 323 2.48 10.06 -10.40
CA ILE A 323 3.17 11.31 -10.73
C ILE A 323 3.09 12.19 -9.49
N GLN A 324 4.22 12.53 -8.88
CA GLN A 324 4.27 13.42 -7.72
C GLN A 324 4.40 14.86 -8.24
N SER A 325 3.33 15.64 -8.13
CA SER A 325 3.25 17.00 -8.63
C SER A 325 2.14 17.78 -7.92
N VAL A 326 2.27 19.11 -7.84
CA VAL A 326 1.22 19.97 -7.29
C VAL A 326 -0.10 19.87 -8.07
N PHE A 327 -0.04 19.50 -9.36
CA PHE A 327 -1.22 19.34 -10.21
C PHE A 327 -2.09 18.14 -9.84
N GLN A 328 -1.57 17.21 -9.05
CA GLN A 328 -2.36 16.10 -8.52
C GLN A 328 -3.42 16.53 -7.50
N TYR A 329 -3.28 17.70 -6.85
CA TYR A 329 -4.38 18.28 -6.08
C TYR A 329 -5.59 18.60 -6.96
N PHE A 330 -5.38 18.75 -8.28
CA PHE A 330 -6.42 18.92 -9.29
C PHE A 330 -6.56 17.67 -10.16
N GLN A 331 -6.03 16.52 -9.71
CA GLN A 331 -6.04 15.24 -10.42
C GLN A 331 -5.54 15.35 -11.87
N ASN A 332 -4.51 16.17 -12.11
CA ASN A 332 -3.94 16.49 -13.42
C ASN A 332 -4.95 17.04 -14.43
N ASN A 333 -6.04 17.65 -13.96
CA ASN A 333 -7.14 18.11 -14.80
C ASN A 333 -7.14 19.64 -14.92
N LYS A 334 -6.99 20.12 -16.16
CA LYS A 334 -6.96 21.55 -16.47
C LYS A 334 -8.27 22.26 -16.14
N THR A 335 -9.41 21.62 -16.34
CA THR A 335 -10.72 22.18 -15.97
C THR A 335 -10.84 22.40 -14.47
N LYS A 336 -10.30 21.48 -13.65
CA LYS A 336 -10.26 21.62 -12.19
C LYS A 336 -9.31 22.72 -11.74
N LEU A 337 -8.13 22.82 -12.34
CA LEU A 337 -7.17 23.91 -12.06
C LEU A 337 -7.77 25.29 -12.36
N ASN A 338 -8.53 25.42 -13.45
CA ASN A 338 -9.16 26.69 -13.85
C ASN A 338 -10.58 26.86 -13.27
N LYS A 339 -11.00 25.98 -12.36
CA LYS A 339 -12.31 26.07 -11.71
C LYS A 339 -12.35 27.29 -10.81
N CYS A 340 -13.46 28.00 -10.86
CA CYS A 340 -13.79 29.08 -9.94
C CYS A 340 -15.27 28.97 -9.59
N LEU A 341 -15.59 29.19 -8.32
CA LEU A 341 -16.96 29.21 -7.81
C LEU A 341 -17.36 30.61 -7.34
N THR A 342 -18.60 30.98 -7.64
CA THR A 342 -19.26 32.16 -7.09
C THR A 342 -19.88 31.87 -5.72
N SER A 343 -20.40 32.89 -5.04
CA SER A 343 -20.99 32.79 -3.70
C SER A 343 -22.24 31.90 -3.65
N LEU A 344 -22.96 31.81 -4.78
CA LEU A 344 -24.10 30.91 -4.99
C LEU A 344 -23.69 29.54 -5.53
N GLY A 345 -22.39 29.28 -5.74
CA GLY A 345 -21.86 27.98 -6.17
C GLY A 345 -21.85 27.75 -7.68
N TYR A 346 -22.00 28.79 -8.50
CA TYR A 346 -21.92 28.69 -9.96
C TYR A 346 -20.49 28.83 -10.48
N ASN A 347 -20.27 28.44 -11.74
CA ASN A 347 -18.99 28.65 -12.40
C ASN A 347 -18.79 30.15 -12.68
N CYS A 348 -17.66 30.72 -12.26
CA CYS A 348 -17.37 32.15 -12.45
C CYS A 348 -17.30 32.60 -13.91
N SER A 349 -17.16 31.67 -14.86
CA SER A 349 -17.14 31.97 -16.30
C SER A 349 -18.53 32.07 -16.92
N ASP A 350 -19.61 31.86 -16.16
CA ASP A 350 -20.98 32.00 -16.65
C ASP A 350 -21.40 33.48 -16.70
N PRO A 351 -21.54 34.09 -17.90
CA PRO A 351 -21.87 35.50 -18.04
C PRO A 351 -23.34 35.80 -17.72
N SER A 352 -24.19 34.78 -17.56
CA SER A 352 -25.62 34.95 -17.30
C SER A 352 -25.96 35.24 -15.83
N LEU A 353 -24.97 35.16 -14.94
CA LEU A 353 -25.15 35.28 -13.50
C LEU A 353 -24.27 36.39 -12.92
N LEU A 354 -24.91 37.44 -12.38
CA LEU A 354 -24.23 38.47 -11.61
C LEU A 354 -24.03 37.98 -10.17
N ASP A 355 -22.86 37.43 -9.88
CA ASP A 355 -22.49 36.97 -8.53
C ASP A 355 -21.00 37.22 -8.23
N PHE A 356 -20.65 37.25 -6.95
CA PHE A 356 -19.28 37.48 -6.48
C PHE A 356 -18.51 36.17 -6.42
N LYS A 357 -17.25 36.20 -6.86
CA LYS A 357 -16.31 35.08 -6.71
C LYS A 357 -16.15 34.72 -5.23
N ALA A 358 -16.11 33.43 -4.94
CA ALA A 358 -16.04 32.88 -3.59
C ALA A 358 -14.87 31.90 -3.38
N ALA A 359 -14.47 31.18 -4.43
CA ALA A 359 -13.32 30.26 -4.38
C ALA A 359 -12.69 30.06 -5.74
N ASP A 360 -11.38 29.86 -5.76
CA ASP A 360 -10.62 29.44 -6.95
C ASP A 360 -9.44 28.53 -6.56
N PHE A 361 -8.52 28.29 -7.48
CA PHE A 361 -7.36 27.42 -7.28
C PHE A 361 -6.46 27.82 -6.10
N HIS A 362 -6.38 29.12 -5.74
CA HIS A 362 -5.56 29.56 -4.59
C HIS A 362 -6.08 28.95 -3.30
N ASP A 363 -7.40 28.90 -3.15
CA ASP A 363 -8.07 28.33 -1.98
C ASP A 363 -7.88 26.84 -1.87
N HIS A 364 -7.99 26.15 -2.99
CA HIS A 364 -7.77 24.72 -3.07
C HIS A 364 -6.32 24.37 -2.73
N LEU A 365 -5.35 25.10 -3.28
CA LEU A 365 -3.93 24.93 -2.96
C LEU A 365 -3.64 25.13 -1.46
N LEU A 366 -4.17 26.19 -0.85
CA LEU A 366 -4.01 26.44 0.59
C LEU A 366 -4.64 25.34 1.44
N SER A 367 -5.81 24.82 1.02
CA SER A 367 -6.48 23.71 1.71
C SER A 367 -5.68 22.41 1.60
N CYS A 368 -5.28 22.03 0.39
CA CYS A 368 -4.61 20.76 0.13
C CYS A 368 -3.17 20.72 0.62
N THR A 369 -2.44 21.84 0.62
CA THR A 369 -1.10 21.89 1.22
C THR A 369 -1.15 21.78 2.75
N ARG A 370 -2.23 22.23 3.40
CA ARG A 370 -2.47 22.07 4.84
C ARG A 370 -3.00 20.68 5.21
N CYS A 371 -3.86 20.11 4.37
CA CYS A 371 -4.44 18.78 4.56
C CYS A 371 -4.42 17.97 3.25
N PRO A 372 -3.27 17.38 2.89
CA PRO A 372 -3.15 16.63 1.65
C PRO A 372 -4.05 15.39 1.53
N SER A 373 -4.48 14.84 2.67
CA SER A 373 -5.36 13.67 2.75
C SER A 373 -6.84 14.02 2.88
N CYS A 374 -7.21 15.30 2.81
CA CYS A 374 -8.60 15.71 2.93
C CYS A 374 -9.41 15.23 1.72
N SER A 375 -10.54 14.56 1.99
CA SER A 375 -11.41 13.99 0.97
C SER A 375 -12.05 15.06 0.08
N MET A 376 -12.30 16.26 0.60
CA MET A 376 -12.84 17.38 -0.15
C MET A 376 -12.48 18.69 0.54
N ASP A 377 -12.07 19.70 -0.23
CA ASP A 377 -11.84 21.05 0.26
C ASP A 377 -13.18 21.78 0.49
N SER A 378 -13.22 22.69 1.46
CA SER A 378 -14.46 23.33 1.88
C SER A 378 -14.88 24.50 0.98
N ARG A 379 -13.97 25.04 0.14
CA ARG A 379 -14.16 26.25 -0.66
C ARG A 379 -14.52 25.90 -2.11
N LEU A 380 -13.62 25.23 -2.84
CA LEU A 380 -13.73 24.88 -4.25
C LEU A 380 -14.50 23.56 -4.49
N LYS A 381 -14.73 22.78 -3.43
CA LYS A 381 -15.46 21.49 -3.45
C LYS A 381 -14.77 20.45 -4.35
N GLU A 382 -13.45 20.35 -4.26
CA GLU A 382 -12.61 19.38 -4.97
C GLU A 382 -11.82 18.51 -3.97
N PRO A 383 -11.50 17.25 -4.31
CA PRO A 383 -10.66 16.41 -3.47
C PRO A 383 -9.18 16.80 -3.55
N CYS A 384 -8.43 16.59 -2.46
CA CYS A 384 -6.96 16.75 -2.45
C CYS A 384 -6.21 15.45 -2.81
N ILE A 385 -6.90 14.30 -2.78
CA ILE A 385 -6.35 13.01 -3.17
C ILE A 385 -5.95 13.05 -4.65
N SER A 386 -4.78 12.49 -4.97
CA SER A 386 -4.26 12.44 -6.33
C SER A 386 -5.10 11.57 -7.26
N ALA A 387 -4.90 11.72 -8.57
CA ALA A 387 -5.58 10.89 -9.56
C ALA A 387 -5.31 9.38 -9.38
N PHE A 388 -4.11 9.01 -8.90
CA PHE A 388 -3.70 7.63 -8.62
C PHE A 388 -4.06 7.15 -7.21
N GLY A 389 -4.81 7.95 -6.44
CA GLY A 389 -5.31 7.60 -5.11
C GLY A 389 -4.32 7.77 -3.95
N GLY A 390 -3.09 8.23 -4.23
CA GLY A 390 -2.11 8.59 -3.21
C GLY A 390 -2.25 10.02 -2.68
N VAL A 391 -1.53 10.30 -1.59
CA VAL A 391 -1.45 11.63 -0.96
C VAL A 391 -0.19 12.36 -1.42
N ILE A 392 -0.34 13.64 -1.76
CA ILE A 392 0.77 14.48 -2.26
C ILE A 392 1.37 15.30 -1.11
N ASN A 393 2.62 15.00 -0.76
CA ASN A 393 3.34 15.78 0.24
C ASN A 393 3.84 17.09 -0.38
N PRO A 394 3.39 18.28 0.08
CA PRO A 394 3.81 19.55 -0.48
C PRO A 394 5.32 19.78 -0.36
N LYS A 395 6.00 19.17 0.63
CA LYS A 395 7.47 19.23 0.76
C LYS A 395 8.23 18.57 -0.38
N LEU A 396 7.59 17.63 -1.08
CA LEU A 396 8.20 16.95 -2.22
C LEU A 396 7.98 17.72 -3.52
N VAL A 397 6.82 18.35 -3.70
CA VAL A 397 6.42 18.92 -5.00
C VAL A 397 6.59 20.44 -5.12
N LEU A 398 6.93 21.10 -4.01
CA LEU A 398 7.19 22.54 -3.95
C LEU A 398 8.56 22.78 -3.31
N GLY A 399 9.25 23.85 -3.74
CA GLY A 399 10.55 24.28 -3.22
C GLY A 399 10.70 25.80 -3.15
N GLY A 400 11.71 26.27 -2.42
CA GLY A 400 12.03 27.69 -2.32
C GLY A 400 11.00 28.53 -1.56
N TYR A 401 10.52 28.04 -0.41
CA TYR A 401 9.63 28.76 0.49
C TYR A 401 10.21 28.81 1.91
N PRO A 402 9.87 29.84 2.71
CA PRO A 402 10.25 29.90 4.11
C PRO A 402 9.33 29.00 4.97
N TYR A 403 9.93 28.18 5.85
CA TYR A 403 9.23 27.33 6.81
C TYR A 403 8.20 26.39 6.14
N ASP A 404 6.95 26.29 6.64
CA ASP A 404 5.86 25.50 6.04
C ASP A 404 4.83 26.39 5.29
N VAL A 405 5.28 27.53 4.74
CA VAL A 405 4.44 28.48 4.00
C VAL A 405 4.46 28.18 2.50
N TYR A 406 3.87 27.05 2.12
CA TYR A 406 3.97 26.47 0.77
C TYR A 406 3.49 27.38 -0.37
N GLN A 407 2.52 28.26 -0.12
CA GLN A 407 2.04 29.20 -1.13
C GLN A 407 3.14 30.17 -1.61
N ASN A 408 4.20 30.37 -0.83
CA ASN A 408 5.33 31.23 -1.20
C ASN A 408 6.39 30.51 -2.04
N ALA A 409 6.17 29.25 -2.45
CA ALA A 409 7.14 28.48 -3.20
C ALA A 409 7.53 29.16 -4.53
N THR A 410 8.83 29.20 -4.81
CA THR A 410 9.39 29.72 -6.06
C THR A 410 9.62 28.64 -7.11
N THR A 411 9.57 27.36 -6.70
CA THR A 411 9.95 26.22 -7.52
C THR A 411 8.89 25.14 -7.44
N LEU A 412 8.51 24.58 -8.59
CA LEU A 412 7.71 23.36 -8.69
C LEU A 412 8.63 22.17 -8.97
N MET A 413 8.37 21.05 -8.30
CA MET A 413 9.05 19.78 -8.56
C MET A 413 8.02 18.76 -9.03
N ILE A 414 8.30 18.13 -10.17
CA ILE A 414 7.46 17.08 -10.76
C ILE A 414 8.30 15.82 -10.86
N TYR A 415 7.77 14.71 -10.37
CA TYR A 415 8.42 13.39 -10.49
C TYR A 415 7.50 12.42 -11.20
N PHE A 416 7.98 11.82 -12.28
CA PHE A 416 7.35 10.71 -12.97
C PHE A 416 7.98 9.41 -12.45
N ALA A 417 7.19 8.57 -11.77
CA ALA A 417 7.68 7.30 -11.26
C ALA A 417 7.60 6.24 -12.35
N VAL A 418 8.76 5.71 -12.75
CA VAL A 418 8.91 4.65 -13.73
C VAL A 418 9.36 3.37 -13.03
N ASN A 419 8.79 2.23 -13.44
CA ASN A 419 9.20 0.93 -12.92
C ASN A 419 10.64 0.65 -13.34
N ASN A 420 11.39 0.03 -12.46
CA ASN A 420 12.71 -0.48 -12.78
C ASN A 420 12.64 -2.00 -12.89
N TYR A 421 13.33 -2.56 -13.88
CA TYR A 421 13.26 -3.97 -14.19
C TYR A 421 14.68 -4.57 -14.20
N LYS A 422 14.81 -5.77 -13.64
CA LYS A 422 16.00 -6.61 -13.84
C LYS A 422 15.97 -7.29 -15.22
N ASP A 423 14.76 -7.53 -15.74
CA ASP A 423 14.55 -8.05 -17.09
C ASP A 423 15.05 -7.04 -18.13
N GLU A 424 16.01 -7.46 -18.96
CA GLU A 424 16.66 -6.59 -19.93
C GLU A 424 15.72 -6.09 -21.02
N SER A 425 14.71 -6.89 -21.43
CA SER A 425 13.75 -6.48 -22.45
C SER A 425 12.82 -5.39 -21.92
N LYS A 426 12.28 -5.58 -20.72
CA LYS A 426 11.42 -4.57 -20.07
C LYS A 426 12.20 -3.31 -19.71
N LEU A 427 13.47 -3.46 -19.32
CA LEU A 427 14.34 -2.33 -19.08
C LEU A 427 14.67 -1.58 -20.38
N ALA A 428 14.82 -2.27 -21.51
CA ALA A 428 15.04 -1.63 -22.81
C ALA A 428 13.88 -0.73 -23.24
N GLU A 429 12.63 -1.13 -22.96
CA GLU A 429 11.44 -0.30 -23.18
C GLU A 429 11.50 0.99 -22.34
N VAL A 430 11.82 0.87 -21.05
CA VAL A 430 12.01 2.00 -20.13
C VAL A 430 13.09 2.95 -20.63
N ILE A 431 14.28 2.43 -20.94
CA ILE A 431 15.42 3.23 -21.42
C ILE A 431 15.06 3.94 -22.73
N THR A 432 14.30 3.29 -23.61
CA THR A 432 13.88 3.89 -24.89
C THR A 432 12.95 5.08 -24.66
N TRP A 433 11.99 4.95 -23.74
CA TRP A 433 11.13 6.05 -23.36
C TRP A 433 11.89 7.19 -22.64
N GLU A 434 12.84 6.88 -21.75
CA GLU A 434 13.68 7.87 -21.06
C GLU A 434 14.54 8.70 -22.02
N LYS A 435 15.07 8.07 -23.09
CA LYS A 435 15.77 8.78 -24.17
C LYS A 435 14.85 9.77 -24.89
N ALA A 436 13.65 9.33 -25.26
CA ALA A 436 12.67 10.20 -25.90
C ALA A 436 12.20 11.34 -24.97
N PHE A 437 12.08 11.08 -23.66
CA PHE A 437 11.83 12.12 -22.66
C PHE A 437 12.95 13.17 -22.65
N LYS A 438 14.23 12.75 -22.63
CA LYS A 438 15.37 13.67 -22.68
C LYS A 438 15.39 14.53 -23.95
N GLU A 439 15.14 13.91 -25.10
CA GLU A 439 15.07 14.60 -26.40
C GLU A 439 13.92 15.61 -26.43
N PHE A 440 12.72 15.18 -26.04
CA PHE A 440 11.55 16.04 -25.93
C PHE A 440 11.81 17.24 -25.01
N MET A 441 12.43 17.01 -23.85
CA MET A 441 12.75 18.09 -22.91
C MET A 441 13.81 19.04 -23.46
N ALA A 442 14.83 18.54 -24.16
CA ALA A 442 15.83 19.37 -24.81
C ALA A 442 15.20 20.31 -25.84
N ASP A 443 14.27 19.79 -26.65
CA ASP A 443 13.52 20.59 -27.63
C ASP A 443 12.60 21.61 -26.94
N TYR A 444 11.91 21.20 -25.87
CA TYR A 444 11.00 22.06 -25.12
C TYR A 444 11.71 23.26 -24.50
N VAL A 445 12.86 23.04 -23.84
CA VAL A 445 13.60 24.13 -23.16
C VAL A 445 14.30 25.07 -24.15
N ASN A 446 14.66 24.59 -25.33
CA ASN A 446 15.27 25.41 -26.38
C ASN A 446 14.24 26.23 -27.18
N ASN A 447 12.95 25.92 -27.06
CA ASN A 447 11.89 26.63 -27.75
C ASN A 447 11.55 27.96 -27.04
N THR A 448 11.77 29.08 -27.72
CA THR A 448 11.50 30.42 -27.20
C THR A 448 10.03 30.67 -26.85
N ALA A 449 9.09 29.88 -27.40
CA ALA A 449 7.67 29.93 -27.02
C ALA A 449 7.42 29.53 -25.56
N HIS A 450 8.40 28.90 -24.90
CA HIS A 450 8.30 28.44 -23.52
C HIS A 450 9.18 29.23 -22.53
N ALA A 451 9.74 30.37 -22.96
CA ALA A 451 10.68 31.18 -22.18
C ALA A 451 10.14 31.76 -20.85
N ASN A 452 8.84 31.64 -20.58
CA ASN A 452 8.23 32.02 -19.30
C ASN A 452 8.64 31.08 -18.14
N LEU A 453 9.14 29.88 -18.47
CA LEU A 453 9.59 28.87 -17.51
C LEU A 453 11.08 28.58 -17.71
N THR A 454 11.82 28.49 -16.60
CA THR A 454 13.16 27.90 -16.57
C THR A 454 13.05 26.50 -15.99
N ILE A 455 13.48 25.49 -16.76
CA ILE A 455 13.26 24.08 -16.43
C ILE A 455 14.60 23.36 -16.42
N ALA A 456 14.92 22.70 -15.31
CA ALA A 456 15.94 21.66 -15.25
C ALA A 456 15.24 20.29 -15.23
N TYR A 457 15.81 19.31 -15.91
CA TYR A 457 15.25 17.97 -15.99
C TYR A 457 16.32 16.90 -15.81
N PHE A 458 15.94 15.79 -15.20
CA PHE A 458 16.84 14.68 -14.86
C PHE A 458 16.19 13.35 -15.19
N THR A 459 17.01 12.41 -15.64
CA THR A 459 16.68 10.99 -15.75
C THR A 459 17.74 10.17 -15.02
N PRO A 460 17.40 9.04 -14.39
CA PRO A 460 18.40 8.15 -13.82
C PRO A 460 19.33 7.64 -14.92
N GLU A 461 20.63 7.93 -14.85
CA GLU A 461 21.58 7.34 -15.78
C GLU A 461 21.69 5.82 -15.55
N LEU A 462 21.88 5.07 -16.63
CA LEU A 462 22.41 3.71 -16.51
C LEU A 462 23.82 3.86 -15.93
N ARG A 463 24.04 3.39 -14.69
CA ARG A 463 25.40 3.18 -14.19
C ARG A 463 26.04 2.06 -15.02
N SER A 464 26.61 2.41 -16.17
CA SER A 464 27.70 1.64 -16.75
C SER A 464 28.95 2.01 -15.93
N ASN A 465 29.38 1.11 -15.05
CA ASN A 465 30.67 1.06 -14.34
C ASN A 465 31.51 2.36 -14.26
N ASP A 466 31.68 2.87 -13.04
CA ASP A 466 32.73 3.79 -12.57
C ASP A 466 33.00 5.08 -13.38
N VAL A 467 32.27 6.16 -13.06
CA VAL A 467 32.84 7.53 -13.05
C VAL A 467 32.16 8.34 -11.94
N GLU A 468 32.93 8.75 -10.92
CA GLU A 468 32.54 9.82 -10.01
C GLU A 468 32.30 11.11 -10.81
N VAL A 469 31.06 11.60 -10.82
CA VAL A 469 30.78 12.97 -11.25
C VAL A 469 30.50 13.79 -10.00
N GLN A 470 31.50 14.60 -9.64
CA GLN A 470 31.42 15.66 -8.64
C GLN A 470 30.27 16.61 -8.96
N PHE A 471 29.37 16.80 -7.98
CA PHE A 471 28.44 17.92 -7.97
C PHE A 471 29.19 19.20 -7.57
N ASP A 472 29.36 20.13 -8.49
CA ASP A 472 29.69 21.52 -8.15
C ASP A 472 28.39 22.35 -8.15
N LEU A 473 27.82 22.53 -6.97
CA LEU A 473 26.70 23.43 -6.72
C LEU A 473 27.26 24.83 -6.40
N ARG A 474 27.61 25.59 -7.43
CA ARG A 474 27.75 27.06 -7.36
C ARG A 474 27.34 27.72 -8.67
N ALA A 475 26.15 28.31 -8.68
CA ALA A 475 25.82 29.55 -9.39
C ALA A 475 24.59 30.18 -8.76
#